data_AF-A0A5M6DL74-F1
#
_entry.id   AF-A0A5M6DL74-F1
#
_cell.length_a   1.000
_cell.length_b   1.000
_cell.length_c   1.000
_cell.angle_alpha   90.00
_cell.angle_beta   90.00
_cell.angle_gamma   90.00
#
_symmetry.space_group_name_H-M   'P 1'
#
loop_
_entity.id
_entity.type
_entity.pdbx_description
1 polymer ?
#
loop_
_entity_poly.entity_id
_entity_poly.type
_entity_poly.pdbx_seq_one_letter_code
_entity_poly.pdbx_strand_id
1 'polypeptide(L)'
;MDQNFLKPATILILIVLVVYLAIHRIRNTAPDVKQTSRSLLVNEFSDPEAAAKRKALEETTLGSFRELEERRQAESKTKNKASLQRDLTLRIGAIGATPSRDEITILSKFPYANSEVRTAYSNAIDRTCRLLVPGIAVAPPLVKPESGQGGTLGRLSVLTIGLEYDDSGPRELPAVTRGQVIQYFDDHRLAVQPMLYYDTENRPYFGTDCQAAFFELDRPGLTVPAEPMIETAIGRFRALGIVGADRDDVNEDEILGRTLALAFTFVKTDPTISGEADRPITTTELLLLHLTPTCTADNPEVQVFVTSDDRANLHRLETDGLQLNAGLPTISADVQFNKTVLMGMYPADPVVSGIHFRSAGILSTDTLRRLSQTEEDKPTVSLTEILDRFGSLAGASSSD
;
A
#
# COMPACT_ATOMS: atom_id res chain seq x y z
N MET A 1 -2.13 -1.39 75.15
CA MET A 1 -3.00 -1.89 74.06
C MET A 1 -2.42 -1.31 72.79
N ASP A 2 -1.67 -2.14 72.08
CA ASP A 2 -0.59 -1.68 71.19
C ASP A 2 -1.10 -1.39 69.79
N GLN A 3 -1.00 -0.12 69.37
CA GLN A 3 -1.37 0.36 68.04
C GLN A 3 -0.47 -0.20 66.91
N ASN A 4 0.53 -1.02 67.23
CA ASN A 4 1.46 -1.60 66.26
C ASN A 4 0.94 -2.88 65.59
N PHE A 5 -0.18 -3.45 66.04
CA PHE A 5 -0.79 -4.63 65.42
C PHE A 5 -1.82 -4.32 64.31
N LEU A 6 -2.29 -3.08 64.21
CA LEU A 6 -3.34 -2.72 63.24
C LEU A 6 -2.83 -2.60 61.80
N LYS A 7 -1.58 -2.14 61.62
CA LYS A 7 -0.95 -1.94 60.31
C LYS A 7 -0.68 -3.24 59.53
N PRO A 8 -0.15 -4.33 60.14
CA PRO A 8 0.05 -5.58 59.39
C PRO A 8 -1.27 -6.26 59.02
N ALA A 9 -2.32 -6.14 59.86
CA ALA A 9 -3.62 -6.73 59.60
C ALA A 9 -4.31 -6.09 58.37
N THR A 10 -4.22 -4.77 58.20
CA THR A 10 -4.79 -4.07 57.03
C THR A 10 -4.09 -4.44 55.72
N ILE A 11 -2.78 -4.68 55.75
CA ILE A 11 -2.01 -5.07 54.56
C ILE A 11 -2.41 -6.49 54.12
N LEU A 12 -2.60 -7.40 55.08
CA LEU A 12 -2.95 -8.79 54.80
C LEU A 12 -4.37 -8.92 54.19
N ILE A 13 -5.32 -8.11 54.66
CA ILE A 13 -6.67 -8.03 54.08
C ILE A 13 -6.63 -7.51 52.64
N LEU A 14 -5.79 -6.50 52.36
CA LEU A 14 -5.69 -5.91 51.03
C LEU A 14 -5.08 -6.90 50.01
N ILE A 15 -4.09 -7.69 50.44
CA ILE A 15 -3.50 -8.77 49.60
C ILE A 15 -4.55 -9.84 49.28
N VAL A 16 -5.32 -10.29 50.29
CA VAL A 16 -6.39 -11.29 50.08
C VAL A 16 -7.44 -10.77 49.09
N LEU A 17 -7.79 -9.48 49.17
CA LEU A 17 -8.79 -8.88 48.28
C LEU A 17 -8.29 -8.76 46.83
N VAL A 18 -7.02 -8.41 46.63
CA VAL A 18 -6.39 -8.37 45.29
C VAL A 18 -6.30 -9.77 44.68
N VAL A 19 -5.92 -10.77 45.47
CA VAL A 19 -5.87 -12.18 44.99
C VAL A 19 -7.27 -12.69 44.65
N TYR A 20 -8.28 -12.37 45.46
CA TYR A 20 -9.67 -12.75 45.19
C TYR A 20 -10.18 -12.14 43.88
N LEU A 21 -9.92 -10.85 43.64
CA LEU A 21 -10.31 -10.18 42.40
C LEU A 21 -9.58 -10.73 41.18
N ALA A 22 -8.30 -11.09 41.30
CA ALA A 22 -7.53 -11.72 40.22
C ALA A 22 -8.11 -13.10 39.84
N ILE A 23 -8.45 -13.94 40.83
CA ILE A 23 -9.07 -15.25 40.60
C ILE A 23 -10.45 -15.10 39.97
N HIS A 24 -11.25 -14.12 40.42
CA HIS A 24 -12.58 -13.87 39.86
C HIS A 24 -12.51 -13.39 38.40
N ARG A 25 -11.47 -12.63 38.04
CA ARG A 25 -11.28 -12.19 36.65
C ARG A 25 -10.93 -13.35 35.72
N ILE A 26 -10.06 -14.25 36.16
CA ILE A 26 -9.65 -15.43 35.37
C ILE A 26 -10.82 -16.41 35.16
N ARG A 27 -11.70 -16.55 36.16
CA ARG A 27 -12.87 -17.45 36.06
C ARG A 27 -13.94 -16.95 35.08
N ASN A 28 -13.98 -15.65 34.80
CA ASN A 28 -14.96 -15.05 33.89
C ASN A 28 -14.49 -14.95 32.43
N THR A 29 -13.29 -15.42 32.09
CA THR A 29 -12.71 -15.33 30.74
C THR A 29 -12.58 -16.68 30.02
N ALA A 30 -13.31 -17.72 30.44
CA ALA A 30 -13.38 -18.97 29.67
C ALA A 30 -14.51 -18.90 28.62
N PRO A 31 -14.21 -19.02 27.30
CA PRO A 31 -15.23 -19.08 26.27
C PRO A 31 -15.88 -20.47 26.23
N ASP A 32 -17.21 -20.50 26.35
CA ASP A 32 -18.02 -21.71 26.26
C ASP A 32 -18.23 -22.06 24.77
N VAL A 33 -17.51 -23.08 24.31
CA VAL A 33 -17.69 -23.69 22.99
C VAL A 33 -18.63 -24.87 23.17
N LYS A 34 -19.90 -24.73 22.74
CA LYS A 34 -20.72 -25.83 22.19
C LYS A 34 -22.03 -25.34 21.57
N GLN A 35 -22.16 -25.66 20.27
CA GLN A 35 -23.34 -26.18 19.60
C GLN A 35 -24.71 -25.57 19.93
N THR A 36 -25.29 -24.84 18.98
CA THR A 36 -26.74 -24.92 18.74
C THR A 36 -27.05 -24.71 17.27
N SER A 37 -27.20 -25.83 16.56
CA SER A 37 -27.90 -25.89 15.28
C SER A 37 -29.32 -26.42 15.55
N ARG A 38 -30.31 -25.71 14.98
CA ARG A 38 -31.69 -26.12 14.61
C ARG A 38 -32.86 -25.48 15.36
N SER A 39 -33.78 -25.01 14.49
CA SER A 39 -35.23 -24.83 14.64
C SER A 39 -35.62 -23.50 15.34
N LEU A 40 -36.51 -22.63 14.86
CA LEU A 40 -37.61 -22.63 13.89
C LEU A 40 -37.64 -21.21 13.27
N LEU A 41 -38.00 -20.98 12.00
CA LEU A 41 -39.39 -20.88 11.57
C LEU A 41 -39.52 -21.11 10.07
N VAL A 42 -40.42 -22.04 9.75
CA VAL A 42 -41.09 -22.22 8.47
C VAL A 42 -42.04 -21.04 8.28
N ASN A 43 -42.00 -20.41 7.11
CA ASN A 43 -43.19 -19.78 6.54
C ASN A 43 -43.32 -20.23 5.08
N GLU A 44 -44.46 -20.85 4.82
CA GLU A 44 -44.90 -21.40 3.55
C GLU A 44 -45.04 -20.32 2.48
N PHE A 45 -44.44 -20.51 1.31
CA PHE A 45 -45.08 -20.20 0.03
C PHE A 45 -44.66 -21.27 -0.97
N SER A 46 -45.67 -22.02 -1.41
CA SER A 46 -45.58 -23.23 -2.20
C SER A 46 -45.53 -22.88 -3.69
N ASP A 47 -44.38 -23.11 -4.33
CA ASP A 47 -44.26 -23.05 -5.80
C ASP A 47 -44.06 -24.47 -6.37
N PRO A 48 -45.06 -25.05 -7.06
CA PRO A 48 -45.01 -26.43 -7.55
C PRO A 48 -44.05 -26.65 -8.73
N GLU A 49 -43.46 -25.59 -9.30
CA GLU A 49 -42.57 -25.66 -10.47
C GLU A 49 -41.09 -25.93 -10.10
N ALA A 50 -40.69 -25.65 -8.85
CA ALA A 50 -39.32 -25.89 -8.36
C ALA A 50 -39.06 -27.36 -7.96
N ALA A 51 -40.10 -28.15 -7.70
CA ALA A 51 -39.99 -29.55 -7.31
C ALA A 51 -39.70 -30.50 -8.51
N ALA A 52 -40.15 -30.14 -9.72
CA ALA A 52 -39.92 -30.92 -10.94
C ALA A 52 -38.47 -30.83 -11.45
N LYS A 53 -37.79 -29.68 -11.23
CA LYS A 53 -36.39 -29.48 -11.62
C LYS A 53 -35.37 -30.17 -10.71
N ARG A 54 -35.72 -30.49 -9.46
CA ARG A 54 -34.83 -31.21 -8.54
C ARG A 54 -34.82 -32.73 -8.76
N LYS A 55 -35.89 -33.32 -9.29
CA LYS A 55 -35.92 -34.74 -9.67
C LYS A 55 -35.19 -35.07 -10.97
N ALA A 56 -34.96 -34.08 -11.84
CA ALA A 56 -34.18 -34.27 -13.07
C ALA A 56 -32.66 -34.10 -12.89
N LEU A 57 -32.19 -33.73 -11.69
CA LEU A 57 -30.76 -33.53 -11.41
C LEU A 57 -30.12 -34.63 -10.54
N GLU A 58 -30.90 -35.59 -10.03
CA GLU A 58 -30.40 -36.69 -9.18
C GLU A 58 -30.21 -38.03 -9.93
N GLU A 59 -30.47 -38.08 -11.24
CA GLU A 59 -30.20 -39.27 -12.09
C GLU A 59 -29.03 -39.08 -13.08
N THR A 60 -28.18 -38.07 -12.89
CA THR A 60 -26.85 -38.07 -13.53
C THR A 60 -25.86 -38.76 -12.60
N THR A 61 -25.92 -40.08 -12.65
CA THR A 61 -24.97 -41.01 -12.05
C THR A 61 -23.53 -40.62 -12.43
N LEU A 62 -22.74 -40.36 -11.38
CA LEU A 62 -21.30 -40.18 -11.43
C LEU A 62 -20.66 -41.41 -12.09
N GLY A 63 -20.32 -41.27 -13.37
CA GLY A 63 -19.48 -42.21 -14.10
C GLY A 63 -18.14 -42.36 -13.37
N SER A 64 -17.71 -43.60 -13.19
CA SER A 64 -16.50 -43.92 -12.45
C SER A 64 -15.29 -43.24 -13.10
N PHE A 65 -14.46 -42.55 -12.31
CA PHE A 65 -13.26 -41.84 -12.77
C PHE A 65 -12.29 -42.72 -13.59
N ARG A 66 -12.38 -44.04 -13.44
CA ARG A 66 -11.57 -45.03 -14.15
C ARG A 66 -11.96 -45.19 -15.62
N GLU A 67 -13.22 -44.95 -15.98
CA GLU A 67 -13.73 -45.04 -17.35
C GLU A 67 -13.35 -43.81 -18.21
N LEU A 68 -13.09 -42.67 -17.55
CA LEU A 68 -12.69 -41.41 -18.18
C LEU A 68 -11.18 -41.38 -18.50
N GLU A 69 -10.36 -42.08 -17.71
CA GLU A 69 -8.93 -42.27 -17.99
C GLU A 69 -8.69 -43.25 -19.14
N GLU A 70 -9.47 -44.34 -19.22
CA GLU A 70 -9.38 -45.30 -20.34
C GLU A 70 -9.83 -44.68 -21.68
N ARG A 71 -10.85 -43.79 -21.66
CA ARG A 71 -11.22 -42.99 -22.84
C ARG A 71 -10.14 -41.96 -23.24
N ARG A 72 -9.48 -41.30 -22.27
CA ARG A 72 -8.39 -40.36 -22.55
C ARG A 72 -7.15 -41.04 -23.14
N GLN A 73 -6.85 -42.28 -22.74
CA GLN A 73 -5.72 -43.02 -23.31
C GLN A 73 -6.02 -43.57 -24.71
N ALA A 74 -7.28 -43.91 -25.01
CA ALA A 74 -7.70 -44.33 -26.35
C ALA A 74 -7.72 -43.17 -27.39
N GLU A 75 -7.98 -41.93 -26.94
CA GLU A 75 -8.01 -40.75 -27.82
C GLU A 75 -6.62 -40.13 -28.10
N SER A 76 -5.59 -40.46 -27.29
CA SER A 76 -4.22 -39.92 -27.48
C SER A 76 -3.40 -40.61 -28.59
N LYS A 77 -3.88 -41.73 -29.16
CA LYS A 77 -3.17 -42.46 -30.24
C LYS A 77 -3.53 -42.04 -31.66
N THR A 78 -4.42 -41.07 -31.85
CA THR A 78 -4.85 -40.66 -33.20
C THR A 78 -4.95 -39.14 -33.33
N LYS A 79 -3.80 -38.45 -33.33
CA LYS A 79 -3.52 -37.23 -34.14
C LYS A 79 -2.18 -36.60 -33.74
N ASN A 80 -1.13 -36.99 -34.45
CA ASN A 80 0.05 -36.14 -34.61
C ASN A 80 -0.31 -34.98 -35.54
N LYS A 81 -0.37 -33.75 -35.03
CA LYS A 81 0.06 -32.54 -35.76
C LYS A 81 0.17 -31.35 -34.81
N ALA A 82 1.43 -31.01 -34.52
CA ALA A 82 1.97 -29.72 -34.13
C ALA A 82 0.98 -28.63 -33.68
N SER A 83 0.89 -28.42 -32.37
CA SER A 83 0.68 -27.10 -31.78
C SER A 83 1.42 -27.04 -30.45
N LEU A 84 2.11 -25.93 -30.21
CA LEU A 84 2.92 -25.68 -29.03
C LEU A 84 2.10 -25.87 -27.75
N GLN A 85 2.28 -26.99 -27.07
CA GLN A 85 2.00 -27.09 -25.64
C GLN A 85 3.03 -26.23 -24.94
N ARG A 86 2.66 -24.98 -24.62
CA ARG A 86 3.28 -24.27 -23.50
C ARG A 86 3.00 -25.13 -22.28
N ASP A 87 4.04 -25.76 -21.77
CA ASP A 87 4.05 -26.36 -20.44
C ASP A 87 3.58 -25.30 -19.44
N LEU A 88 2.33 -25.40 -18.99
CA LEU A 88 1.85 -24.75 -17.78
C LEU A 88 2.49 -25.49 -16.59
N THR A 89 3.80 -25.30 -16.44
CA THR A 89 4.50 -25.64 -15.21
C THR A 89 4.15 -24.56 -14.20
N LEU A 90 3.32 -24.93 -13.23
CA LEU A 90 3.12 -24.16 -12.01
C LEU A 90 4.46 -24.17 -11.26
N ARG A 91 5.30 -23.17 -11.53
CA ARG A 91 6.50 -22.90 -10.73
C ARG A 91 6.04 -22.41 -9.38
N ILE A 92 6.04 -23.31 -8.40
CA ILE A 92 5.95 -22.95 -6.99
C ILE A 92 7.18 -22.09 -6.71
N GLY A 93 6.98 -20.78 -6.60
CA GLY A 93 8.06 -19.83 -6.35
C GLY A 93 8.83 -20.25 -5.11
N ALA A 94 10.14 -20.42 -5.26
CA ALA A 94 11.01 -20.46 -4.10
C ALA A 94 10.75 -19.20 -3.29
N ILE A 95 10.43 -19.35 -2.01
CA ILE A 95 10.26 -18.23 -1.08
C ILE A 95 11.62 -17.52 -1.03
N GLY A 96 11.75 -16.40 -1.77
CA GLY A 96 13.00 -15.67 -1.97
C GLY A 96 13.54 -15.59 -3.41
N ALA A 97 12.82 -16.09 -4.42
CA ALA A 97 13.20 -15.85 -5.81
C ALA A 97 13.10 -14.35 -6.16
N THR A 98 14.19 -13.76 -6.63
CA THR A 98 14.20 -12.39 -7.15
C THR A 98 13.36 -12.36 -8.43
N PRO A 99 12.28 -11.56 -8.50
CA PRO A 99 11.44 -11.51 -9.68
C PRO A 99 12.24 -10.95 -10.85
N SER A 100 12.19 -11.59 -12.01
CA SER A 100 12.77 -11.00 -13.22
C SER A 100 11.95 -9.79 -13.67
N ARG A 101 12.55 -8.86 -14.42
CA ARG A 101 11.86 -7.64 -14.88
C ARG A 101 10.56 -7.93 -15.64
N ASP A 102 10.52 -9.03 -16.40
CA ASP A 102 9.36 -9.48 -17.17
C ASP A 102 8.22 -10.04 -16.32
N GLU A 103 8.51 -10.49 -15.09
CA GLU A 103 7.52 -11.02 -14.15
C GLU A 103 6.81 -9.91 -13.36
N ILE A 104 7.37 -8.70 -13.38
CA ILE A 104 6.81 -7.54 -12.68
C ILE A 104 5.62 -6.98 -13.47
N THR A 105 4.58 -6.55 -12.75
CA THR A 105 3.42 -5.94 -13.41
C THR A 105 3.81 -4.60 -14.05
N ILE A 106 3.75 -4.56 -15.38
CA ILE A 106 4.02 -3.38 -16.19
C ILE A 106 2.71 -2.70 -16.57
N LEU A 107 2.69 -1.37 -16.46
CA LEU A 107 1.67 -0.50 -17.02
C LEU A 107 2.12 -0.11 -18.41
N SER A 108 1.31 -0.42 -19.43
CA SER A 108 1.61 -0.10 -20.82
C SER A 108 1.69 1.40 -21.10
N LYS A 109 0.94 2.20 -20.34
CA LYS A 109 0.95 3.65 -20.44
C LYS A 109 0.68 4.29 -19.08
N PHE A 110 1.16 5.51 -18.91
CA PHE A 110 0.82 6.32 -17.75
C PHE A 110 -0.70 6.59 -17.73
N PRO A 111 -1.41 6.31 -16.62
CA PRO A 111 -2.84 6.51 -16.55
C PRO A 111 -3.16 7.99 -16.34
N TYR A 112 -3.50 8.70 -17.42
CA TYR A 112 -3.85 10.13 -17.37
C TYR A 112 -5.30 10.34 -16.91
N ALA A 113 -6.22 9.45 -17.30
CA ALA A 113 -7.64 9.62 -17.04
C ALA A 113 -8.08 8.99 -15.71
N ASN A 114 -9.05 9.60 -15.04
CA ASN A 114 -9.57 9.13 -13.75
C ASN A 114 -10.11 7.69 -13.82
N SER A 115 -10.73 7.31 -14.95
CA SER A 115 -11.23 5.96 -15.17
C SER A 115 -10.10 4.93 -15.25
N GLU A 116 -9.00 5.28 -15.91
CA GLU A 116 -7.80 4.43 -16.04
C GLU A 116 -7.13 4.24 -14.68
N VAL A 117 -6.95 5.32 -13.92
CA VAL A 117 -6.40 5.28 -12.56
C VAL A 117 -7.27 4.44 -11.64
N ARG A 118 -8.59 4.62 -11.66
CA ARG A 118 -9.51 3.82 -10.83
C ARG A 118 -9.44 2.34 -11.17
N THR A 119 -9.37 2.00 -12.46
CA THR A 119 -9.24 0.62 -12.92
C THR A 119 -7.90 0.01 -12.50
N ALA A 120 -6.79 0.74 -12.68
CA ALA A 120 -5.48 0.31 -12.23
C ALA A 120 -5.43 0.13 -10.70
N TYR A 121 -6.04 1.06 -9.95
CA TYR A 121 -6.12 1.02 -8.49
C TYR A 121 -6.95 -0.16 -7.99
N SER A 122 -8.08 -0.47 -8.63
CA SER A 122 -8.89 -1.66 -8.29
C SER A 122 -8.16 -2.95 -8.63
N ASN A 123 -7.37 -2.98 -9.70
CA ASN A 123 -6.57 -4.16 -10.06
C ASN A 123 -5.33 -4.34 -9.17
N ALA A 124 -4.92 -3.30 -8.43
CA ALA A 124 -3.76 -3.30 -7.55
C ALA A 124 -4.06 -3.69 -6.09
N ILE A 125 -5.21 -4.32 -5.79
CA ILE A 125 -5.59 -4.68 -4.40
C ILE A 125 -4.52 -5.54 -3.72
N ASP A 126 -3.93 -6.51 -4.43
CA ASP A 126 -2.93 -7.42 -3.87
C ASP A 126 -1.57 -6.75 -3.62
N ARG A 127 -1.37 -5.54 -4.17
CA ARG A 127 -0.14 -4.74 -4.12
C ARG A 127 -0.32 -3.51 -3.23
N THR A 128 -1.08 -3.70 -2.16
CA THR A 128 -1.30 -2.71 -1.12
C THR A 128 -0.04 -2.56 -0.27
N CYS A 129 0.32 -1.32 0.03
CA CYS A 129 1.45 -1.01 0.91
C CYS A 129 1.21 -1.60 2.29
N ARG A 130 2.23 -2.25 2.85
CA ARG A 130 2.13 -2.91 4.16
C ARG A 130 2.96 -2.18 5.20
N LEU A 131 2.37 -1.99 6.37
CA LEU A 131 3.12 -1.49 7.50
C LEU A 131 4.09 -2.57 8.01
N LEU A 132 5.32 -2.16 8.31
CA LEU A 132 6.31 -3.03 8.93
C LEU A 132 5.94 -3.38 10.37
N VAL A 133 6.29 -4.60 10.76
CA VAL A 133 6.20 -5.04 12.15
C VAL A 133 7.14 -4.19 13.02
N PRO A 134 6.76 -3.86 14.27
CA PRO A 134 7.62 -3.13 15.20
C PRO A 134 8.96 -3.83 15.47
N GLY A 135 10.00 -3.03 15.75
CA GLY A 135 11.36 -3.51 16.05
C GLY A 135 12.24 -3.82 14.84
N ILE A 136 11.77 -3.52 13.62
CA ILE A 136 12.53 -3.68 12.38
C ILE A 136 13.27 -2.36 12.08
N ALA A 137 14.47 -2.45 11.49
CA ALA A 137 15.20 -1.27 11.05
C ALA A 137 14.41 -0.47 10.01
N VAL A 138 14.27 0.84 10.26
CA VAL A 138 13.63 1.79 9.34
C VAL A 138 14.48 1.93 8.09
N ALA A 139 15.78 2.24 8.22
CA ALA A 139 16.71 2.21 7.09
C ALA A 139 17.60 0.96 7.18
N PRO A 140 17.18 -0.19 6.62
CA PRO A 140 18.05 -1.36 6.58
C PRO A 140 19.24 -1.09 5.63
N PRO A 141 20.43 -1.63 5.95
CA PRO A 141 21.55 -1.56 5.00
C PRO A 141 21.19 -2.34 3.73
N LEU A 142 21.54 -1.77 2.58
CA LEU A 142 21.36 -2.43 1.30
C LEU A 142 22.35 -3.59 1.16
N VAL A 143 21.89 -4.66 0.49
CA VAL A 143 22.74 -5.79 0.15
C VAL A 143 23.67 -5.38 -0.98
N LYS A 144 24.96 -5.70 -0.85
CA LYS A 144 25.94 -5.40 -1.91
C LYS A 144 25.67 -6.29 -3.12
N PRO A 145 25.62 -5.74 -4.33
CA PRO A 145 25.38 -6.52 -5.54
C PRO A 145 26.56 -7.45 -5.81
N GLU A 146 26.27 -8.71 -6.14
CA GLU A 146 27.24 -9.65 -6.68
C GLU A 146 27.23 -9.59 -8.20
N SER A 147 28.39 -9.37 -8.82
CA SER A 147 28.47 -9.19 -10.28
C SER A 147 28.10 -10.47 -11.03
N GLY A 148 27.26 -10.34 -12.05
CA GLY A 148 26.85 -11.44 -12.94
C GLY A 148 25.68 -12.29 -12.43
N GLN A 149 25.06 -11.93 -11.29
CA GLN A 149 23.84 -12.57 -10.80
C GLN A 149 22.81 -11.49 -10.45
N GLY A 150 21.55 -11.69 -10.83
CA GLY A 150 20.46 -10.83 -10.35
C GLY A 150 20.11 -11.15 -8.90
N GLY A 151 19.70 -10.15 -8.14
CA GLY A 151 19.37 -10.31 -6.73
C GLY A 151 18.51 -9.18 -6.16
N THR A 152 18.33 -9.21 -4.83
CA THR A 152 17.55 -8.22 -4.09
C THR A 152 18.47 -7.24 -3.37
N LEU A 153 18.36 -5.93 -3.67
CA LEU A 153 19.09 -4.88 -2.93
C LEU A 153 18.48 -4.65 -1.55
N GLY A 154 17.15 -4.71 -1.47
CA GLY A 154 16.39 -4.55 -0.24
C GLY A 154 15.46 -3.34 -0.26
N ARG A 155 15.09 -2.87 0.93
CA ARG A 155 14.17 -1.75 1.13
C ARG A 155 14.95 -0.44 1.18
N LEU A 156 14.50 0.55 0.41
CA LEU A 156 15.09 1.89 0.44
C LEU A 156 14.06 2.89 0.93
N SER A 157 14.40 3.74 1.90
CA SER A 157 13.52 4.83 2.33
C SER A 157 13.61 5.99 1.34
N VAL A 158 12.52 6.27 0.62
CA VAL A 158 12.51 7.27 -0.47
C VAL A 158 11.82 8.58 -0.11
N LEU A 159 10.89 8.55 0.85
CA LEU A 159 10.20 9.75 1.34
C LEU A 159 9.66 9.54 2.74
N THR A 160 9.37 10.64 3.42
CA THR A 160 8.69 10.65 4.71
C THR A 160 7.34 11.36 4.61
N ILE A 161 6.32 10.79 5.24
CA ILE A 161 4.99 11.34 5.40
C ILE A 161 4.81 11.71 6.87
N GLY A 162 4.59 12.99 7.14
CA GLY A 162 4.10 13.49 8.42
C GLY A 162 2.59 13.61 8.39
N LEU A 163 1.97 13.53 9.56
CA LEU A 163 0.54 13.70 9.72
C LEU A 163 0.29 15.03 10.40
N GLU A 164 -0.75 15.75 9.98
CA GLU A 164 -1.16 17.01 10.58
C GLU A 164 -2.63 16.91 10.94
N TYR A 165 -3.03 17.48 12.08
CA TYR A 165 -4.43 17.45 12.49
C TYR A 165 -5.22 18.56 11.78
N ASP A 166 -6.28 18.18 11.08
CA ASP A 166 -7.17 19.12 10.42
C ASP A 166 -8.31 19.56 11.36
N ASP A 167 -8.29 20.84 11.74
CA ASP A 167 -9.30 21.47 12.59
C ASP A 167 -10.64 21.70 11.85
N SER A 168 -10.71 21.59 10.53
CA SER A 168 -11.90 21.90 9.72
C SER A 168 -13.00 20.83 9.72
N GLY A 169 -12.82 19.75 10.49
CA GLY A 169 -13.75 18.62 10.53
C GLY A 169 -15.12 18.94 11.14
N PRO A 170 -16.18 18.18 10.79
CA PRO A 170 -17.54 18.39 11.28
C PRO A 170 -17.70 18.06 12.77
N ARG A 171 -16.71 17.42 13.38
CA ARG A 171 -16.65 17.11 14.80
C ARG A 171 -15.30 17.49 15.34
N GLU A 172 -15.25 18.66 15.97
CA GLU A 172 -14.08 19.07 16.72
C GLU A 172 -13.79 18.11 17.87
N LEU A 173 -12.55 17.62 17.93
CA LEU A 173 -12.09 16.86 19.09
C LEU A 173 -12.01 17.76 20.34
N PRO A 174 -12.33 17.23 21.53
CA PRO A 174 -12.08 17.93 22.78
C PRO A 174 -10.63 18.39 22.88
N ALA A 175 -10.38 19.58 23.43
CA ALA A 175 -9.05 20.20 23.46
C ALA A 175 -7.94 19.29 24.02
N VAL A 176 -8.25 18.49 25.04
CA VAL A 176 -7.29 17.53 25.63
C VAL A 176 -6.93 16.42 24.66
N THR A 177 -7.93 15.77 24.05
CA THR A 177 -7.71 14.72 23.04
C THR A 177 -7.02 15.28 21.80
N ARG A 178 -7.39 16.50 21.39
CA ARG A 178 -6.74 17.21 20.28
C ARG A 178 -5.24 17.41 20.54
N GLY A 179 -4.88 17.90 21.71
CA GLY A 179 -3.47 18.07 22.09
C GLY A 179 -2.69 16.76 22.09
N GLN A 180 -3.29 15.66 22.54
CA GLN A 180 -2.67 14.33 22.50
C GLN A 180 -2.47 13.82 21.06
N VAL A 181 -3.44 14.06 20.18
CA VAL A 181 -3.36 13.65 18.76
C VAL A 181 -2.29 14.46 18.02
N ILE A 182 -2.27 15.78 18.21
CA ILE A 182 -1.25 16.66 17.62
C ILE A 182 0.13 16.23 18.09
N GLN A 183 0.33 16.05 19.39
CA GLN A 183 1.60 15.59 19.92
C GLN A 183 1.98 14.22 19.35
N TYR A 184 1.04 13.27 19.26
CA TYR A 184 1.30 11.98 18.65
C TYR A 184 1.72 12.09 17.18
N PHE A 185 1.11 12.99 16.40
CA PHE A 185 1.48 13.24 15.01
C PHE A 185 2.82 13.96 14.85
N ASP A 186 3.14 14.89 15.75
CA ASP A 186 4.41 15.59 15.77
C ASP A 186 5.58 14.65 16.11
N ASP A 187 5.35 13.71 17.04
CA ASP A 187 6.38 12.78 17.53
C ASP A 187 6.66 11.62 16.54
N HIS A 188 5.74 11.34 15.61
CA HIS A 188 5.81 10.15 14.75
C HIS A 188 5.77 10.47 13.26
N ARG A 189 6.45 9.62 12.47
CA ARG A 189 6.44 9.70 11.02
C ARG A 189 6.35 8.36 10.34
N LEU A 190 5.98 8.40 9.07
CA LEU A 190 5.94 7.25 8.19
C LEU A 190 7.00 7.40 7.09
N ALA A 191 7.89 6.42 6.94
CA ALA A 191 8.78 6.33 5.79
C ALA A 191 8.21 5.34 4.77
N VAL A 192 8.12 5.74 3.50
CA VAL A 192 7.71 4.86 2.40
C VAL A 192 8.92 4.18 1.79
N GLN A 193 8.82 2.86 1.59
CA GLN A 193 9.94 1.99 1.31
C GLN A 193 9.63 1.00 0.18
N PRO A 194 9.92 1.36 -1.09
CA PRO A 194 9.91 0.40 -2.17
C PRO A 194 10.98 -0.69 -1.98
N MET A 195 10.70 -1.87 -2.53
CA MET A 195 11.70 -2.91 -2.74
C MET A 195 12.48 -2.65 -4.02
N LEU A 196 13.80 -2.71 -3.92
CA LEU A 196 14.73 -2.64 -5.05
C LEU A 196 15.38 -3.99 -5.31
N TYR A 197 15.53 -4.28 -6.60
CA TYR A 197 16.22 -5.45 -7.13
C TYR A 197 17.31 -4.99 -8.09
N TYR A 198 18.21 -5.89 -8.45
CA TYR A 198 19.25 -5.66 -9.46
C TYR A 198 19.34 -6.84 -10.42
N ASP A 199 19.69 -6.57 -11.66
CA ASP A 199 19.86 -7.59 -12.69
C ASP A 199 21.31 -8.10 -12.78
N THR A 200 21.57 -9.01 -13.74
CA THR A 200 22.90 -9.56 -13.99
C THR A 200 23.93 -8.51 -14.42
N GLU A 201 23.48 -7.33 -14.83
CA GLU A 201 24.30 -6.21 -15.26
C GLU A 201 24.43 -5.14 -14.16
N ASN A 202 24.02 -5.45 -12.93
CA ASN A 202 24.00 -4.55 -11.76
C ASN A 202 23.14 -3.29 -11.94
N ARG A 203 22.16 -3.31 -12.85
CA ARG A 203 21.22 -2.20 -13.03
C ARG A 203 20.07 -2.36 -12.02
N PRO A 204 19.80 -1.34 -11.18
CA PRO A 204 18.71 -1.41 -10.22
C PRO A 204 17.35 -1.25 -10.93
N TYR A 205 16.33 -1.94 -10.41
CA TYR A 205 14.94 -1.77 -10.82
C TYR A 205 13.99 -1.92 -9.63
N PHE A 206 12.81 -1.31 -9.75
CA PHE A 206 11.78 -1.40 -8.72
C PHE A 206 11.00 -2.71 -8.79
N GLY A 207 10.68 -3.23 -7.60
CA GLY A 207 9.58 -4.17 -7.41
C GLY A 207 8.21 -3.50 -7.36
N THR A 208 7.16 -4.31 -7.39
CA THR A 208 5.80 -3.84 -7.04
C THR A 208 5.52 -3.85 -5.54
N ASP A 209 6.42 -4.40 -4.73
CA ASP A 209 6.25 -4.45 -3.29
C ASP A 209 6.67 -3.12 -2.66
N CYS A 210 5.72 -2.53 -1.92
CA CYS A 210 5.93 -1.30 -1.17
C CYS A 210 5.59 -1.54 0.30
N GLN A 211 6.50 -1.10 1.18
CA GLN A 211 6.33 -1.19 2.62
C GLN A 211 6.41 0.21 3.22
N ALA A 212 5.84 0.36 4.41
CA ALA A 212 5.91 1.60 5.15
C ALA A 212 6.47 1.33 6.56
N ALA A 213 7.38 2.18 7.01
CA ALA A 213 7.99 2.10 8.32
C ALA A 213 7.45 3.23 9.18
N PHE A 214 6.73 2.91 10.25
CA PHE A 214 6.28 3.90 11.22
C PHE A 214 7.30 4.00 12.36
N PHE A 215 7.75 5.22 12.67
CA PHE A 215 8.85 5.45 13.62
C PHE A 215 8.66 6.75 14.41
N GLU A 216 9.31 6.82 15.58
CA GLU A 216 9.39 8.02 16.40
C GLU A 216 10.57 8.89 15.94
N LEU A 217 10.36 10.21 15.83
CA LEU A 217 11.41 11.15 15.42
C LEU A 217 12.62 11.16 16.36
N ASP A 218 12.38 10.97 17.66
CA ASP A 218 13.43 10.87 18.68
C ASP A 218 14.28 9.60 18.53
N ARG A 219 13.73 8.55 17.90
CA ARG A 219 14.35 7.23 17.77
C ARG A 219 14.09 6.62 16.39
N PRO A 220 14.62 7.22 15.32
CA PRO A 220 14.27 6.86 13.94
C PRO A 220 14.86 5.53 13.47
N GLY A 221 15.64 4.84 14.31
CA GLY A 221 16.35 3.62 13.91
C GLY A 221 15.43 2.40 13.75
N LEU A 222 14.36 2.32 14.53
CA LEU A 222 13.49 1.14 14.60
C LEU A 222 12.02 1.52 14.44
N THR A 223 11.26 0.60 13.86
CA THR A 223 9.81 0.74 13.75
C THR A 223 9.13 0.60 15.10
N VAL A 224 8.07 1.38 15.31
CA VAL A 224 7.25 1.40 16.52
C VAL A 224 5.83 0.92 16.22
N PRO A 225 5.04 0.45 17.21
CA PRO A 225 3.65 0.08 16.96
C PRO A 225 2.85 1.32 16.53
N ALA A 226 2.23 1.23 15.35
CA ALA A 226 1.31 2.26 14.89
C ALA A 226 -0.10 2.01 15.42
N GLU A 227 -0.86 3.09 15.61
CA GLU A 227 -2.29 2.99 15.85
C GLU A 227 -3.02 2.32 14.68
N PRO A 228 -4.08 1.51 14.90
CA PRO A 228 -4.80 0.77 13.84
C PRO A 228 -5.34 1.67 12.72
N MET A 229 -5.56 2.93 13.06
CA MET A 229 -6.03 3.98 12.18
C MET A 229 -5.00 4.29 11.07
N ILE A 230 -3.71 4.25 11.39
CA ILE A 230 -2.59 4.49 10.46
C ILE A 230 -2.43 3.30 9.53
N GLU A 231 -2.52 2.08 10.06
CA GLU A 231 -2.48 0.85 9.26
C GLU A 231 -3.58 0.82 8.19
N THR A 232 -4.79 1.23 8.56
CA THR A 232 -5.93 1.33 7.62
C THR A 232 -5.69 2.38 6.54
N ALA A 233 -5.06 3.51 6.87
CA ALA A 233 -4.74 4.57 5.91
C ALA A 233 -3.64 4.13 4.93
N ILE A 234 -2.59 3.47 5.42
CA ILE A 234 -1.52 2.89 4.60
C ILE A 234 -2.08 1.83 3.64
N GLY A 235 -3.10 1.08 4.07
CA GLY A 235 -3.83 0.14 3.22
C GLY A 235 -4.51 0.77 1.98
N ARG A 236 -4.62 2.10 1.91
CA ARG A 236 -5.11 2.84 0.72
C ARG A 236 -4.00 3.29 -0.22
N PHE A 237 -2.75 3.04 0.14
CA PHE A 237 -1.58 3.26 -0.70
C PHE A 237 -1.30 1.99 -1.49
N ARG A 238 -1.29 2.06 -2.83
CA ARG A 238 -1.15 0.87 -3.69
C ARG A 238 -0.11 1.07 -4.78
N ALA A 239 0.70 0.04 -5.03
CA ALA A 239 1.60 0.01 -6.18
C ALA A 239 0.82 -0.43 -7.42
N LEU A 240 0.64 0.49 -8.37
CA LEU A 240 -0.06 0.23 -9.61
C LEU A 240 0.76 -0.63 -10.58
N GLY A 241 2.08 -0.46 -10.59
CA GLY A 241 3.00 -1.18 -11.45
C GLY A 241 4.16 -0.32 -11.92
N ILE A 242 5.07 -0.96 -12.65
CA ILE A 242 6.18 -0.28 -13.32
C ILE A 242 5.64 0.39 -14.58
N VAL A 243 5.91 1.67 -14.77
CA VAL A 243 5.58 2.36 -16.02
C VAL A 243 6.65 1.99 -17.05
N GLY A 244 6.24 1.19 -18.04
CA GLY A 244 7.12 0.75 -19.13
C GLY A 244 7.07 1.67 -20.35
N ALA A 245 8.11 1.59 -21.17
CA ALA A 245 8.04 2.03 -22.56
C ALA A 245 7.23 1.01 -23.38
N ASP A 246 6.71 1.42 -24.55
CA ASP A 246 6.08 0.47 -25.48
C ASP A 246 7.13 -0.56 -25.91
N ARG A 247 6.73 -1.83 -26.04
CA ARG A 247 7.61 -3.00 -26.33
C ARG A 247 8.39 -2.93 -27.65
N ASP A 248 8.21 -1.86 -28.42
CA ASP A 248 8.84 -1.65 -29.72
C ASP A 248 10.03 -0.67 -29.64
N ASP A 249 10.36 -0.15 -28.45
CA ASP A 249 11.49 0.79 -28.26
C ASP A 249 12.85 0.07 -28.16
N VAL A 250 13.84 0.58 -28.90
CA VAL A 250 15.20 0.02 -29.05
C VAL A 250 15.98 -0.01 -27.72
N ASN A 251 15.55 0.73 -26.71
CA ASN A 251 16.20 0.85 -25.39
C ASN A 251 15.38 0.24 -24.24
N GLU A 252 14.45 -0.69 -24.53
CA GLU A 252 13.55 -1.29 -23.53
C GLU A 252 14.30 -1.82 -22.30
N ASP A 253 15.43 -2.51 -22.51
CA ASP A 253 16.23 -3.12 -21.44
C ASP A 253 16.90 -2.10 -20.49
N GLU A 254 17.08 -0.85 -20.93
CA GLU A 254 17.65 0.22 -20.09
C GLU A 254 16.57 1.00 -19.33
N ILE A 255 15.37 1.10 -19.93
CA ILE A 255 14.28 1.95 -19.42
C ILE A 255 13.34 1.15 -18.50
N LEU A 256 13.14 -0.14 -18.78
CA LEU A 256 12.18 -0.98 -18.07
C LEU A 256 12.58 -1.18 -16.60
N GLY A 257 11.64 -0.95 -15.69
CA GLY A 257 11.85 -1.13 -14.25
C GLY A 257 12.31 0.12 -13.50
N ARG A 258 12.61 1.22 -14.21
CA ARG A 258 13.12 2.46 -13.58
C ARG A 258 12.06 3.32 -12.91
N THR A 259 10.80 3.22 -13.34
CA THR A 259 9.71 4.08 -12.83
C THR A 259 8.59 3.25 -12.23
N LEU A 260 8.37 3.36 -10.92
CA LEU A 260 7.26 2.74 -10.20
C LEU A 260 6.13 3.75 -9.97
N ALA A 261 4.92 3.41 -10.40
CA ALA A 261 3.72 4.19 -10.11
C ALA A 261 2.99 3.63 -8.89
N LEU A 262 2.76 4.50 -7.92
CA LEU A 262 1.93 4.28 -6.75
C LEU A 262 0.70 5.19 -6.85
N ALA A 263 -0.38 4.77 -6.21
CA ALA A 263 -1.60 5.55 -6.11
C ALA A 263 -2.04 5.65 -4.66
N PHE A 264 -2.53 6.83 -4.29
CA PHE A 264 -3.07 7.10 -2.97
C PHE A 264 -4.40 7.82 -3.10
N THR A 265 -5.29 7.53 -2.16
CA THR A 265 -6.67 7.99 -2.22
C THR A 265 -7.02 8.72 -0.92
N PHE A 266 -7.52 9.95 -1.06
CA PHE A 266 -7.92 10.82 0.04
C PHE A 266 -9.25 11.50 -0.29
N VAL A 267 -9.85 12.15 0.71
CA VAL A 267 -11.12 12.86 0.55
C VAL A 267 -10.82 14.34 0.40
N LYS A 268 -11.23 14.95 -0.70
CA LYS A 268 -11.07 16.39 -0.91
C LYS A 268 -12.23 17.10 -0.22
N THR A 269 -11.93 17.85 0.84
CA THR A 269 -12.88 18.73 1.51
C THR A 269 -12.90 20.08 0.79
N ASP A 270 -14.01 20.41 0.12
CA ASP A 270 -14.19 21.73 -0.47
C ASP A 270 -14.80 22.66 0.58
N PRO A 271 -14.06 23.68 1.09
CA PRO A 271 -14.54 24.55 2.15
C PRO A 271 -15.71 25.44 1.72
N THR A 272 -16.02 25.50 0.42
CA THR A 272 -17.07 26.37 -0.12
C THR A 272 -18.47 25.74 -0.17
N ILE A 273 -18.61 24.43 0.04
CA ILE A 273 -19.88 23.72 -0.05
C ILE A 273 -20.38 23.36 1.35
N SER A 274 -20.73 24.39 2.12
CA SER A 274 -21.51 24.24 3.35
C SER A 274 -22.99 24.09 2.99
N GLY A 275 -23.40 22.88 2.60
CA GLY A 275 -24.79 22.58 2.28
C GLY A 275 -25.06 21.09 2.43
N GLU A 276 -26.05 20.74 3.24
CA GLU A 276 -26.44 19.38 3.58
C GLU A 276 -26.54 18.46 2.34
N ALA A 277 -25.91 17.27 2.47
CA ALA A 277 -25.88 16.13 1.55
C ALA A 277 -24.72 16.07 0.53
N ASP A 278 -23.48 16.27 0.97
CA ASP A 278 -22.32 15.99 0.10
C ASP A 278 -21.65 14.65 0.45
N ARG A 279 -21.62 13.73 -0.52
CA ARG A 279 -20.79 12.53 -0.39
C ARG A 279 -19.34 12.98 -0.44
N PRO A 280 -18.47 12.47 0.46
CA PRO A 280 -17.05 12.83 0.44
C PRO A 280 -16.47 12.55 -0.95
N ILE A 281 -16.01 13.61 -1.64
CA ILE A 281 -15.39 13.47 -2.96
C ILE A 281 -14.04 12.81 -2.75
N THR A 282 -13.95 11.56 -3.20
CA THR A 282 -12.73 10.77 -3.09
C THR A 282 -11.86 11.04 -4.32
N THR A 283 -10.69 11.62 -4.10
CA THR A 283 -9.68 11.88 -5.12
C THR A 283 -8.56 10.87 -4.99
N THR A 284 -8.10 10.36 -6.13
CA THR A 284 -6.92 9.48 -6.23
C THR A 284 -5.84 10.23 -6.97
N GLU A 285 -4.66 10.33 -6.38
CA GLU A 285 -3.47 10.93 -6.99
C GLU A 285 -2.39 9.86 -7.13
N LEU A 286 -1.36 10.17 -7.90
CA LEU A 286 -0.27 9.29 -8.24
C LEU A 286 1.03 9.79 -7.62
N LEU A 287 1.83 8.84 -7.14
CA LEU A 287 3.21 9.07 -6.72
C LEU A 287 4.11 8.21 -7.60
N LEU A 288 5.08 8.83 -8.27
CA LEU A 288 6.06 8.15 -9.11
C LEU A 288 7.40 8.13 -8.39
N LEU A 289 7.96 6.93 -8.25
CA LEU A 289 9.34 6.74 -7.82
C LEU A 289 10.16 6.41 -9.05
N HIS A 290 11.26 7.11 -9.24
CA HIS A 290 12.03 7.05 -10.48
C HIS A 290 13.53 6.95 -10.19
N LEU A 291 14.16 5.90 -10.71
CA LEU A 291 15.61 5.70 -10.63
C LEU A 291 16.28 6.56 -11.72
N THR A 292 17.24 7.40 -11.34
CA THR A 292 17.97 8.25 -12.29
C THR A 292 18.85 7.43 -13.25
N PRO A 293 19.32 7.98 -14.38
CA PRO A 293 20.19 7.24 -15.31
C PRO A 293 21.57 6.93 -14.70
N THR A 294 21.98 7.74 -13.72
CA THR A 294 23.23 7.61 -12.96
C THR A 294 23.11 6.63 -11.78
N CYS A 295 21.92 6.09 -11.55
CA CYS A 295 21.62 5.19 -10.46
C CYS A 295 22.36 3.86 -10.63
N THR A 296 23.08 3.43 -9.60
CA THR A 296 23.75 2.13 -9.57
C THR A 296 23.25 1.32 -8.38
N ALA A 297 23.45 0.00 -8.41
CA ALA A 297 23.10 -0.85 -7.28
C ALA A 297 23.80 -0.44 -5.96
N ASP A 298 25.01 0.11 -6.03
CA ASP A 298 25.76 0.62 -4.87
C ASP A 298 25.32 2.02 -4.42
N ASN A 299 24.73 2.81 -5.31
CA ASN A 299 24.23 4.15 -5.04
C ASN A 299 22.85 4.36 -5.69
N PRO A 300 21.78 3.79 -5.09
CA PRO A 300 20.46 3.91 -5.65
C PRO A 300 19.90 5.32 -5.42
N GLU A 301 19.95 6.14 -6.46
CA GLU A 301 19.38 7.48 -6.46
C GLU A 301 17.93 7.43 -6.97
N VAL A 302 17.00 7.82 -6.11
CA VAL A 302 15.56 7.85 -6.41
C VAL A 302 15.05 9.28 -6.38
N GLN A 303 14.42 9.70 -7.46
CA GLN A 303 13.62 10.92 -7.52
C GLN A 303 12.14 10.58 -7.30
N VAL A 304 11.46 11.47 -6.59
CA VAL A 304 10.05 11.32 -6.26
C VAL A 304 9.24 12.39 -6.94
N PHE A 305 8.18 11.98 -7.63
CA PHE A 305 7.22 12.88 -8.25
C PHE A 305 5.81 12.59 -7.73
N VAL A 306 4.99 13.62 -7.56
CA VAL A 306 3.61 13.49 -7.09
C VAL A 306 2.67 14.27 -7.99
N THR A 307 1.50 13.73 -8.29
CA THR A 307 0.45 14.47 -8.98
C THR A 307 -0.44 15.23 -8.00
N SER A 308 -0.95 16.38 -8.42
CA SER A 308 -1.92 17.18 -7.66
C SER A 308 -3.01 17.75 -8.56
N ASP A 309 -4.00 18.38 -7.92
CA ASP A 309 -5.10 19.09 -8.58
C ASP A 309 -5.86 18.20 -9.55
N ASP A 310 -6.27 17.03 -9.07
CA ASP A 310 -6.95 16.00 -9.85
C ASP A 310 -6.09 15.47 -11.00
N ARG A 311 -4.77 15.41 -10.77
CA ARG A 311 -3.68 15.10 -11.71
C ARG A 311 -3.45 16.14 -12.82
N ALA A 312 -3.77 17.41 -12.61
CA ALA A 312 -3.43 18.46 -13.58
C ALA A 312 -1.93 18.80 -13.58
N ASN A 313 -1.28 18.64 -12.43
CA ASN A 313 0.12 18.99 -12.22
C ASN A 313 0.92 17.77 -11.77
N LEU A 314 2.18 17.69 -12.21
CA LEU A 314 3.20 16.78 -11.71
C LEU A 314 4.30 17.61 -11.02
N HIS A 315 4.54 17.30 -9.76
CA HIS A 315 5.53 17.97 -8.93
C HIS A 315 6.70 17.05 -8.71
N ARG A 316 7.92 17.52 -8.97
CA ARG A 316 9.12 16.91 -8.41
C ARG A 316 9.23 17.31 -6.95
N LEU A 317 9.37 16.34 -6.06
CA LEU A 317 9.54 16.59 -4.64
C LEU A 317 10.99 16.90 -4.30
N GLU A 318 11.18 17.80 -3.33
CA GLU A 318 12.47 18.04 -2.72
C GLU A 318 12.79 16.92 -1.72
N THR A 319 13.68 16.01 -2.12
CA THR A 319 14.11 14.86 -1.32
C THR A 319 15.56 14.95 -0.86
N ASP A 320 16.24 16.05 -1.18
CA ASP A 320 17.65 16.26 -0.83
C ASP A 320 17.81 16.26 0.69
N GLY A 321 18.69 15.38 1.17
CA GLY A 321 18.91 15.20 2.61
C GLY A 321 17.73 14.54 3.33
N LEU A 322 17.20 13.43 2.78
CA LEU A 322 16.20 12.58 3.42
C LEU A 322 16.73 11.96 4.73
N GLN A 323 16.82 12.80 5.75
CA GLN A 323 17.20 12.42 7.09
C GLN A 323 15.93 11.99 7.79
N LEU A 324 15.92 10.77 8.35
CA LEU A 324 14.75 10.26 9.07
C LEU A 324 14.36 11.19 10.24
N ASN A 325 15.32 11.92 10.81
CA ASN A 325 15.16 12.91 11.86
C ASN A 325 15.05 14.36 11.35
N ALA A 326 14.80 14.59 10.06
CA ALA A 326 14.61 15.94 9.53
C ALA A 326 13.46 16.64 10.26
N GLY A 327 13.55 17.95 10.50
CA GLY A 327 12.51 18.71 11.20
C GLY A 327 11.17 18.75 10.46
N LEU A 328 11.16 18.58 9.13
CA LEU A 328 9.94 18.61 8.31
C LEU A 328 9.85 17.35 7.43
N PRO A 329 8.65 16.78 7.23
CA PRO A 329 8.46 15.66 6.35
C PRO A 329 8.57 16.08 4.87
N THR A 330 8.69 15.09 3.98
CA THR A 330 8.65 15.32 2.52
C THR A 330 7.22 15.63 2.07
N ILE A 331 6.25 14.93 2.66
CA ILE A 331 4.82 15.10 2.44
C ILE A 331 4.16 15.26 3.81
N SER A 332 3.30 16.25 3.99
CA SER A 332 2.38 16.36 5.12
C SER A 332 0.99 15.94 4.66
N ALA A 333 0.32 15.09 5.43
CA ALA A 333 -1.04 14.67 5.17
C ALA A 333 -1.96 15.16 6.29
N ASP A 334 -2.98 15.93 5.93
CA ASP A 334 -3.97 16.43 6.86
C ASP A 334 -4.95 15.31 7.20
N VAL A 335 -5.16 15.07 8.49
CA VAL A 335 -6.00 14.02 9.02
C VAL A 335 -7.12 14.62 9.84
N GLN A 336 -8.34 14.33 9.38
CA GLN A 336 -9.58 14.68 10.03
C GLN A 336 -10.22 13.45 10.67
N PHE A 337 -10.92 13.64 11.79
CA PHE A 337 -11.69 12.57 12.44
C PHE A 337 -13.18 12.83 12.32
N ASN A 338 -13.87 11.93 11.61
CA ASN A 338 -15.31 12.06 11.39
C ASN A 338 -16.15 11.46 12.51
N LYS A 339 -15.54 10.62 13.36
CA LYS A 339 -16.22 9.99 14.49
C LYS A 339 -15.35 10.01 15.73
N THR A 340 -16.01 9.84 16.86
CA THR A 340 -15.37 9.66 18.16
C THR A 340 -16.04 8.46 18.83
N VAL A 341 -15.26 7.56 19.40
CA VAL A 341 -15.73 6.42 20.20
C VAL A 341 -15.52 6.69 21.69
N LEU A 342 -15.99 5.78 22.55
CA LEU A 342 -15.86 5.88 24.01
C LEU A 342 -16.38 7.22 24.57
N MET A 343 -17.65 7.54 24.28
CA MET A 343 -18.31 8.78 24.75
C MET A 343 -17.61 10.07 24.32
N GLY A 344 -16.92 10.06 23.18
CA GLY A 344 -16.25 11.25 22.65
C GLY A 344 -14.78 11.37 23.01
N MET A 345 -14.22 10.40 23.75
CA MET A 345 -12.86 10.49 24.28
C MET A 345 -11.77 10.03 23.32
N TYR A 346 -12.10 9.15 22.36
CA TYR A 346 -11.11 8.58 21.44
C TYR A 346 -11.50 8.86 19.99
N PRO A 347 -10.60 9.42 19.17
CA PRO A 347 -10.88 9.71 17.77
C PRO A 347 -11.02 8.41 16.97
N ALA A 348 -11.91 8.40 15.97
CA ALA A 348 -12.18 7.23 15.14
C ALA A 348 -12.46 7.62 13.69
N ASP A 349 -12.27 6.67 12.78
CA ASP A 349 -12.41 6.83 11.33
C ASP A 349 -11.61 8.04 10.81
N PRO A 350 -10.25 8.00 10.87
CA PRO A 350 -9.45 9.06 10.28
C PRO A 350 -9.70 9.12 8.76
N VAL A 351 -9.74 10.33 8.25
CA VAL A 351 -9.84 10.61 6.83
C VAL A 351 -8.73 11.58 6.48
N VAL A 352 -7.92 11.21 5.50
CA VAL A 352 -6.96 12.15 4.92
C VAL A 352 -7.76 13.16 4.11
N SER A 353 -7.72 14.43 4.51
CA SER A 353 -8.48 15.55 3.92
C SER A 353 -7.66 16.39 2.94
N GLY A 354 -6.35 16.43 3.14
CA GLY A 354 -5.41 17.26 2.38
C GLY A 354 -4.02 16.67 2.35
N ILE A 355 -3.24 17.05 1.34
CA ILE A 355 -1.85 16.62 1.17
C ILE A 355 -1.03 17.83 0.71
N HIS A 356 0.02 18.12 1.47
CA HIS A 356 0.97 19.20 1.23
C HIS A 356 2.36 18.61 1.01
N PHE A 357 3.15 19.25 0.16
CA PHE A 357 4.52 18.81 -0.12
C PHE A 357 5.37 19.97 -0.63
N ARG A 358 6.69 19.84 -0.47
CA ARG A 358 7.64 20.79 -1.05
C ARG A 358 8.04 20.36 -2.45
N SER A 359 7.80 21.23 -3.42
CA SER A 359 8.09 20.95 -4.82
C SER A 359 9.35 21.70 -5.25
N ALA A 360 10.32 20.96 -5.81
CA ALA A 360 11.51 21.52 -6.45
C ALA A 360 11.22 21.97 -7.90
N GLY A 361 10.14 21.48 -8.50
CA GLY A 361 9.73 21.86 -9.86
C GLY A 361 8.35 21.32 -10.20
N ILE A 362 7.66 22.00 -11.11
CA ILE A 362 6.28 21.69 -11.52
C ILE A 362 6.22 21.54 -13.03
N LEU A 363 5.49 20.53 -13.50
CA LEU A 363 5.21 20.27 -14.89
C LEU A 363 3.73 19.92 -15.07
N SER A 364 3.06 20.51 -16.07
CA SER A 364 1.68 20.15 -16.35
C SER A 364 1.58 18.74 -16.94
N THR A 365 0.59 17.96 -16.50
CA THR A 365 0.34 16.61 -17.05
C THR A 365 -0.15 16.65 -18.48
N ASP A 366 -0.75 17.76 -18.94
CA ASP A 366 -1.05 17.97 -20.36
C ASP A 366 0.23 18.08 -21.19
N THR A 367 1.28 18.70 -20.64
CA THR A 367 2.60 18.74 -21.28
C THR A 367 3.22 17.35 -21.33
N LEU A 368 3.17 16.57 -20.24
CA LEU A 368 3.59 15.16 -20.24
C LEU A 368 2.87 14.36 -21.32
N ARG A 369 1.54 14.51 -21.38
CA ARG A 369 0.72 13.83 -22.36
C ARG A 369 1.13 14.18 -23.78
N ARG A 370 1.32 15.46 -24.10
CA ARG A 370 1.76 15.91 -25.43
C ARG A 370 3.14 15.39 -25.81
N LEU A 371 4.08 15.34 -24.85
CA LEU A 371 5.42 14.79 -25.09
C LEU A 371 5.41 13.28 -25.29
N SER A 372 4.48 12.57 -24.64
CA SER A 372 4.30 11.12 -24.78
C SER A 372 3.47 10.71 -26.00
N GLN A 373 2.73 11.63 -26.62
CA GLN A 373 1.85 11.34 -27.76
C GLN A 373 2.58 11.60 -29.08
N THR A 374 2.38 10.68 -30.02
CA THR A 374 2.96 10.71 -31.37
C THR A 374 2.41 11.89 -32.18
N GLU A 375 3.25 12.90 -32.44
CA GLU A 375 3.09 13.72 -33.64
C GLU A 375 3.80 12.96 -34.79
N GLU A 376 3.18 12.90 -35.98
CA GLU A 376 3.59 12.05 -37.13
C GLU A 376 5.06 12.18 -37.60
N ASP A 377 5.84 13.11 -37.05
CA ASP A 377 7.24 13.40 -37.43
C ASP A 377 8.24 13.43 -36.25
N LYS A 378 7.85 13.07 -35.02
CA LYS A 378 8.78 13.05 -33.86
C LYS A 378 8.84 11.69 -33.17
N PRO A 379 10.04 11.23 -32.75
CA PRO A 379 10.16 10.01 -31.97
C PRO A 379 9.39 10.15 -30.65
N THR A 380 8.60 9.14 -30.32
CA THR A 380 7.89 9.03 -29.05
C THR A 380 8.89 9.00 -27.91
N VAL A 381 8.74 9.90 -26.94
CA VAL A 381 9.61 9.94 -25.75
C VAL A 381 8.90 9.20 -24.62
N SER A 382 9.56 8.19 -24.04
CA SER A 382 9.01 7.43 -22.92
C SER A 382 8.84 8.31 -21.68
N LEU A 383 7.89 7.98 -20.79
CA LEU A 383 7.69 8.76 -19.55
C LEU A 383 8.99 8.84 -18.73
N THR A 384 9.71 7.71 -18.63
CA THR A 384 10.99 7.63 -17.91
C THR A 384 12.00 8.65 -18.44
N GLU A 385 12.11 8.80 -19.76
CA GLU A 385 12.98 9.82 -20.36
C GLU A 385 12.50 11.25 -20.11
N ILE A 386 11.18 11.48 -20.09
CA ILE A 386 10.62 12.80 -19.75
C ILE A 386 10.97 13.14 -18.29
N LEU A 387 10.88 12.17 -17.37
CA LEU A 387 11.27 12.33 -15.97
C LEU A 387 12.77 12.58 -15.83
N ASP A 388 13.63 11.91 -16.60
CA ASP A 388 15.08 12.15 -16.64
C ASP A 388 15.40 13.61 -17.01
N ARG A 389 14.75 14.13 -18.06
CA ARG A 389 14.91 15.52 -18.50
C ARG A 389 14.36 16.51 -17.48
N PHE A 390 13.21 16.19 -16.87
CA PHE A 390 12.63 17.07 -15.86
C PHE A 390 13.47 17.11 -14.58
N GLY A 391 14.00 15.96 -14.15
CA GLY A 391 14.91 15.84 -13.02
C GLY A 391 16.20 16.63 -13.21
N SER A 392 16.83 16.53 -14.38
CA SER A 392 18.05 17.30 -14.68
C SER A 392 17.81 18.81 -14.74
N LEU A 393 16.71 19.26 -15.36
CA LEU A 393 16.38 20.69 -15.47
C LEU A 393 16.03 21.33 -14.12
N ALA A 394 15.23 20.66 -13.31
CA ALA A 394 14.84 21.18 -12.00
C ALA A 394 15.98 21.10 -10.97
N GLY A 395 16.99 20.24 -11.19
CA GLY A 395 18.16 20.14 -10.31
C GLY A 395 19.22 21.21 -10.58
N ALA A 396 19.29 21.72 -11.82
CA ALA A 396 20.21 22.81 -12.17
C ALA A 396 19.85 24.14 -11.48
N SER A 397 18.56 24.37 -11.21
CA SER A 397 18.08 25.61 -10.59
C SER A 397 18.29 25.72 -9.08
N SER A 398 18.70 24.64 -8.40
CA SER A 398 18.96 24.63 -6.95
C SER A 398 20.45 24.72 -6.58
N SER A 399 21.33 24.90 -7.58
CA SER A 399 22.79 24.91 -7.40
C SER A 399 23.48 26.28 -7.60
N ASP A 400 22.70 27.35 -7.75
CA ASP A 400 23.14 28.77 -7.69
C ASP A 400 22.55 29.44 -6.44
#